data_AF-A0A4Y2CP03-F1
#
_entry.id   AF-A0A4Y2CP03-F1
#
_cell.length_a   1.000
_cell.length_b   1.000
_cell.length_c   1.000
_cell.angle_alpha   90.00
_cell.angle_beta   90.00
_cell.angle_gamma   90.00
#
_symmetry.space_group_name_H-M   'P 1'
#
loop_
_entity.id
_entity.type
_entity.pdbx_description
1 polymer ?
#
loop_
_entity_poly.entity_id
_entity_poly.type
_entity_poly.pdbx_seq_one_letter_code
_entity_poly.pdbx_strand_id
1 'polypeptide(L)'
;MQSSRYLPEDSRNIVDPVIERNGFFVHPEHLMLAMTQHNRRHIRELGLLRILKVRQLDQERTTIRTFLKSKLNFKAQDHSKLINRMDCDLSSPPL
;
A
#
# COMPACT_ATOMS: atom_id res chain seq x y z
N MET A 1 14.50 6.79 -14.88
CA MET A 1 14.43 5.89 -13.71
C MET A 1 14.19 4.47 -14.20
N GLN A 2 15.17 3.57 -14.02
CA GLN A 2 15.00 2.14 -14.31
C GLN A 2 14.20 1.51 -13.16
N SER A 3 12.95 1.16 -13.44
CA SER A 3 12.10 0.36 -12.54
C SER A 3 12.69 -1.06 -12.41
N SER A 4 12.56 -1.71 -11.24
CA SER A 4 12.80 -3.16 -11.07
C SER A 4 12.13 -3.99 -12.18
N ARG A 5 11.00 -3.49 -12.71
CA ARG A 5 10.30 -4.03 -13.90
C ARG A 5 11.10 -4.12 -15.19
N TYR A 6 12.35 -3.66 -15.23
CA TYR A 6 13.23 -3.80 -16.40
C TYR A 6 14.38 -4.77 -16.17
N LEU A 7 14.49 -5.35 -14.96
CA LEU A 7 15.48 -6.39 -14.68
C LEU A 7 15.11 -7.72 -15.39
N PRO A 8 16.09 -8.57 -15.72
CA PRO A 8 15.84 -9.95 -16.10
C PRO A 8 15.08 -10.71 -14.99
N GLU A 9 14.33 -11.75 -15.37
CA GLU A 9 13.46 -12.50 -14.44
C GLU A 9 14.22 -13.04 -13.23
N ASP A 10 15.40 -13.63 -13.44
CA ASP A 10 16.26 -14.16 -12.37
C ASP A 10 16.63 -13.11 -11.33
N SER A 11 16.88 -11.88 -11.78
CA SER A 11 17.20 -10.76 -10.90
C SER A 11 15.99 -10.25 -10.14
N ARG A 12 14.80 -10.22 -10.77
CA ARG A 12 13.55 -9.84 -10.09
C ARG A 12 13.18 -10.83 -8.99
N ASN A 13 13.37 -12.12 -9.23
CA ASN A 13 13.10 -13.17 -8.26
C ASN A 13 13.91 -13.02 -6.97
N ILE A 14 15.06 -12.32 -7.02
CA ILE A 14 15.88 -11.98 -5.85
C ILE A 14 15.46 -10.63 -5.25
N VAL A 15 15.24 -9.62 -6.08
CA VAL A 15 15.00 -8.24 -5.65
C VAL A 15 13.59 -8.02 -5.09
N ASP A 16 12.56 -8.58 -5.72
CA ASP A 16 11.17 -8.35 -5.34
C ASP A 16 10.88 -8.82 -3.89
N PRO A 17 11.29 -10.04 -3.45
CA PRO A 17 11.12 -10.45 -2.05
C PRO A 17 11.83 -9.55 -1.04
N VAL A 18 13.00 -9.00 -1.42
CA VAL A 18 13.79 -8.07 -0.60
C VAL A 18 13.07 -6.72 -0.48
N ILE A 19 12.54 -6.20 -1.59
CA ILE A 19 11.72 -4.97 -1.59
C ILE A 19 10.47 -5.17 -0.74
N GLU A 20 9.76 -6.28 -0.88
CA GLU A 20 8.59 -6.53 -0.03
C GLU A 20 9.00 -6.63 1.45
N ARG A 21 10.13 -7.29 1.76
CA ARG A 21 10.57 -7.47 3.17
C ARG A 21 10.95 -6.14 3.81
N ASN A 22 11.55 -5.26 3.03
CA ASN A 22 12.03 -3.95 3.48
C ASN A 22 11.02 -2.83 3.22
N GLY A 23 9.84 -3.15 2.67
CA GLY A 23 8.78 -2.22 2.28
C GLY A 23 8.02 -1.61 3.46
N PHE A 24 8.72 -1.23 4.52
CA PHE A 24 8.16 -0.67 5.76
C PHE A 24 7.34 0.60 5.50
N PHE A 25 7.72 1.37 4.49
CA PHE A 25 6.99 2.56 4.06
C PHE A 25 5.74 2.26 3.24
N VAL A 26 5.60 1.04 2.71
CA VAL A 26 4.48 0.65 1.85
C VAL A 26 3.35 0.04 2.67
N HIS A 27 3.06 0.64 3.82
CA HIS A 27 1.84 0.36 4.54
C HIS A 27 0.62 0.92 3.82
N PRO A 28 -0.54 0.24 3.92
CA PRO A 28 -1.79 0.74 3.37
C PRO A 28 -2.10 2.18 3.80
N GLU A 29 -1.77 2.53 5.03
CA GLU A 29 -1.94 3.86 5.60
C GLU A 29 -1.12 4.93 4.88
N HIS A 30 0.19 4.74 4.77
CA HIS A 30 1.07 5.70 4.09
C HIS A 30 0.68 5.83 2.62
N LEU A 31 0.27 4.73 1.98
CA LEU A 31 -0.23 4.77 0.61
C LEU A 31 -1.53 5.58 0.51
N MET A 32 -2.44 5.43 1.48
CA MET A 32 -3.67 6.21 1.55
C MET A 32 -3.41 7.69 1.74
N LEU A 33 -2.47 8.06 2.60
CA LEU A 33 -2.03 9.45 2.76
C LEU A 33 -1.41 10.00 1.46
N ALA A 34 -0.55 9.23 0.80
CA ALA A 34 0.02 9.64 -0.48
C ALA A 34 -1.06 9.83 -1.57
N MET A 35 -2.09 8.97 -1.57
CA MET A 35 -3.21 9.10 -2.49
C MET A 35 -3.97 10.43 -2.30
N THR A 36 -4.13 10.94 -1.07
CA THR A 36 -4.84 12.21 -0.83
C THR A 36 -4.11 13.43 -1.38
N GLN A 37 -2.78 13.36 -1.48
CA GLN A 37 -1.93 14.41 -2.05
C GLN A 37 -1.64 14.21 -3.55
N HIS A 38 -2.27 13.24 -4.19
CA HIS A 38 -1.98 12.92 -5.58
C HIS A 38 -2.54 13.97 -6.56
N ASN A 39 -1.87 14.23 -7.68
CA ASN A 39 -2.29 15.24 -8.67
C ASN A 39 -3.63 14.94 -9.34
N ARG A 40 -3.95 13.65 -9.56
CA ARG A 40 -5.20 13.21 -10.17
C ARG A 40 -6.34 13.18 -9.15
N ARG A 41 -7.42 13.94 -9.42
CA ARG A 41 -8.59 14.07 -8.52
C ARG A 41 -9.22 12.73 -8.11
N HIS A 42 -9.44 11.84 -9.06
CA HIS A 42 -10.04 10.52 -8.79
C HIS A 42 -9.21 9.66 -7.83
N ILE A 43 -7.88 9.84 -7.80
CA ILE A 43 -6.99 9.12 -6.86
C ILE A 43 -7.09 9.72 -5.46
N ARG A 44 -7.21 11.05 -5.34
CA ARG A 44 -7.44 11.71 -4.05
C ARG A 44 -8.76 11.29 -3.42
N GLU A 45 -9.83 11.31 -4.20
CA GLU A 45 -11.15 10.87 -3.76
C GLU A 45 -11.11 9.40 -3.32
N LEU A 46 -10.46 8.53 -4.10
CA LEU A 46 -10.25 7.14 -3.72
C LEU A 46 -9.44 6.98 -2.43
N GLY A 47 -8.40 7.80 -2.22
CA GLY A 47 -7.61 7.83 -0.99
C GLY A 47 -8.47 8.18 0.23
N LEU A 48 -9.25 9.26 0.14
CA LEU A 48 -10.16 9.69 1.20
C LEU A 48 -11.23 8.64 1.51
N LEU A 49 -11.87 8.07 0.49
CA LEU A 49 -12.86 7.00 0.66
C LEU A 49 -12.26 5.76 1.34
N ARG A 50 -11.00 5.43 1.02
CA ARG A 50 -10.29 4.33 1.67
C ARG A 50 -10.05 4.63 3.15
N ILE A 51 -9.59 5.84 3.49
CA ILE A 51 -9.38 6.24 4.89
C ILE A 51 -10.69 6.16 5.68
N LEU A 52 -11.79 6.72 5.15
CA LEU A 52 -13.09 6.67 5.82
C LEU A 52 -13.56 5.24 6.06
N LYS A 53 -13.43 4.35 5.06
CA LYS A 53 -13.82 2.94 5.21
C LYS A 53 -12.96 2.20 6.23
N VAL A 54 -11.67 2.50 6.31
CA VAL A 54 -10.79 1.87 7.30
C VAL A 54 -11.09 2.38 8.71
N ARG A 55 -11.35 3.67 8.89
CA ARG A 55 -11.76 4.24 10.19
C ARG A 55 -13.03 3.61 10.74
N GLN A 56 -14.01 3.33 9.87
CA GLN A 56 -15.22 2.61 10.25
C GLN A 56 -14.91 1.20 10.77
N LEU A 57 -13.98 0.48 10.13
CA LEU A 57 -13.56 -0.85 10.58
C LEU A 57 -12.73 -0.80 11.86
N ASP A 58 -11.92 0.25 12.02
CA ASP A 58 -11.01 0.41 13.17
C ASP A 58 -11.77 0.82 14.44
N GLN A 59 -12.94 1.45 14.33
CA GLN A 59 -13.84 1.72 15.47
C GLN A 59 -14.28 0.44 16.20
N GLU A 60 -14.37 -0.68 15.49
CA GLU A 60 -14.73 -1.98 16.07
C GLU A 60 -13.51 -2.78 16.54
N ARG A 61 -12.29 -2.27 16.28
CA ARG A 61 -11.05 -3.00 16.55
C ARG A 61 -10.59 -2.77 17.99
N THR A 62 -10.53 -3.86 18.77
CA THR A 62 -10.02 -3.86 20.14
C THR A 62 -8.56 -4.33 20.25
N THR A 63 -7.96 -4.74 19.13
CA THR A 63 -6.62 -5.33 19.08
C THR A 63 -5.55 -4.28 18.76
N ILE A 64 -4.36 -4.48 19.32
CA ILE A 64 -3.20 -3.63 19.03
C ILE A 64 -2.83 -3.79 17.55
N ARG A 65 -2.51 -2.68 16.91
CA ARG A 65 -2.05 -2.65 15.53
C ARG A 65 -0.78 -3.51 15.38
N THR A 66 -0.87 -4.53 14.55
CA THR A 66 0.28 -5.38 14.22
C THR A 66 0.90 -4.91 12.91
N PHE A 67 2.23 -4.74 12.89
CA PHE A 67 2.95 -4.49 11.66
C PHE A 67 2.92 -5.76 10.80
N LEU A 68 2.19 -5.72 9.68
CA LEU A 68 2.19 -6.78 8.69
C LEU A 68 2.85 -6.33 7.41
N LYS A 69 3.70 -7.21 6.88
CA LYS A 69 4.32 -7.07 5.57
C LYS A 69 3.22 -7.10 4.51
N SER A 70 3.04 -6.00 3.79
CA SER A 70 2.08 -5.93 2.69
C SER A 70 2.62 -6.69 1.47
N LYS A 71 1.76 -7.49 0.84
CA LYS A 71 2.06 -8.12 -0.45
C LYS A 71 1.98 -7.07 -1.54
N LEU A 72 3.09 -6.83 -2.24
CA LEU A 72 3.18 -5.75 -3.22
C LEU A 72 2.84 -6.26 -4.62
N ASN A 73 2.06 -5.46 -5.34
CA ASN A 73 1.79 -5.68 -6.75
C ASN A 73 2.85 -4.99 -7.60
N PHE A 74 3.94 -5.69 -7.91
CA PHE A 74 5.01 -5.20 -8.78
C PHE A 74 4.56 -4.92 -10.23
N LYS A 75 3.39 -5.44 -10.64
CA LYS A 75 2.80 -5.15 -11.96
C LYS A 75 1.97 -3.86 -11.96
N ALA A 76 1.76 -3.21 -10.83
CA ALA A 76 0.96 -1.98 -10.73
C ALA A 76 1.56 -0.86 -11.60
N GLN A 77 0.72 -0.21 -12.41
CA GLN A 77 1.11 1.00 -13.15
C GLN A 77 0.98 2.24 -12.28
N ASP A 78 0.03 2.23 -11.34
CA ASP A 78 -0.31 3.33 -10.45
C ASP A 78 -0.10 2.92 -9.00
N HIS A 79 0.35 3.85 -8.15
CA HIS A 79 0.50 3.60 -6.72
C HIS A 79 -0.83 3.17 -6.05
N SER A 80 -1.98 3.60 -6.58
CA SER A 80 -3.31 3.21 -6.07
C SER A 80 -3.59 1.70 -6.11
N LYS A 81 -2.83 0.94 -6.90
CA LYS A 81 -2.95 -0.52 -7.10
C LYS A 81 -1.75 -1.31 -6.53
N LEU A 82 -0.85 -0.66 -5.79
CA LEU A 82 0.36 -1.30 -5.24
C LEU A 82 0.07 -2.35 -4.18
N ILE A 83 -1.02 -2.21 -3.41
CA ILE A 83 -1.36 -3.13 -2.34
C ILE A 83 -2.74 -3.74 -2.63
N ASN A 84 -2.83 -5.07 -2.53
CA ASN A 84 -4.12 -5.75 -2.58
C ASN A 84 -4.87 -5.52 -1.26
N ARG A 85 -6.05 -4.91 -1.35
CA ARG A 85 -6.86 -4.52 -0.20
C ARG A 85 -7.43 -5.71 0.58
N MET A 86 -7.59 -6.87 -0.09
CA MET A 86 -8.13 -8.08 0.54
C MET A 86 -7.08 -8.83 1.35
N ASP A 87 -5.80 -8.65 1.02
CA ASP A 87 -4.70 -9.44 1.59
C ASP A 87 -3.94 -8.69 2.69
N CYS A 88 -4.39 -7.49 3.08
CA CYS A 88 -3.67 -6.64 4.02
C CYS A 88 -4.59 -6.16 5.14
N ASP A 89 -4.20 -6.40 6.38
CA ASP A 89 -4.86 -5.83 7.54
C ASP A 89 -4.73 -4.31 7.50
N LEU A 90 -5.84 -3.66 7.22
CA LEU A 90 -5.92 -2.22 7.18
C LEU A 90 -6.02 -1.69 8.61
N SER A 91 -5.31 -0.60 8.87
CA SER A 91 -5.42 0.20 10.09
C SER A 91 -5.55 1.65 9.63
N SER A 92 -6.19 2.51 10.43
CA SER A 92 -6.37 3.90 10.04
C SER A 92 -5.03 4.65 10.17
N PRO A 93 -4.68 5.54 9.22
CA PRO A 93 -3.55 6.44 9.41
C PRO A 93 -3.81 7.39 10.59
N PRO A 94 -2.76 7.76 11.35
CA PRO A 94 -2.83 8.83 12.34
C PRO A 94 -2.99 10.16 11.61
N LEU A 95 -4.19 10.71 11.63
CA LEU A 95 -4.58 12.01 11.08
C LEU A 95 -5.61 12.64 12.00
#